data_AF-A0A2S1KPL2-F1
#
_entry.id   AF-A0A2S1KPL2-F1
#
_cell.length_a   1.000
_cell.length_b   1.000
_cell.length_c   1.000
_cell.angle_alpha   90.00
_cell.angle_beta   90.00
_cell.angle_gamma   90.00
#
_symmetry.space_group_name_H-M   'P 1'
#
loop_
_entity.id
_entity.type
_entity.pdbx_description
1 polymer ?
#
loop_
_entity_poly.entity_id
_entity_poly.type
_entity_poly.pdbx_seq_one_letter_code
_entity_poly.pdbx_strand_id
1 'polypeptide(L)'
;MLIVVLSDILTVLTKKYGDRVMNVFLVTQNKSHEVEFSHEFIWSPKRNKKGGMTAGFETMKDVRRGDIILNTYDQAIKGVSVAKEDVYSSDRPDLPEFDTEDSWNIDGWRVDVSIVPVDFSLREDRKYFSENKGQTFDKRGMLQQRYLSKLTPELIAYFDARIPEFSAQLKADSNVPQGEWDKVRTASFALHEKQDSFSTADLNWDVPVEELMSPDLKAIIGLIGERAAVQYLREKYPDATVIGRSKNLDPQNGSDSLGYDIEMTLENGERYLIDVKSTTGTSDMFFLSANEHHVAEVTKDVANESYYILRVSGLNKDTLTGNVQFVTLDDDVELHVNSYRALIKKH
;
A
#
# COMPACT_ATOMS: atom_id res chain seq x y z
N MET A 1 19.15 -20.86 30.84
CA MET A 1 19.62 -21.46 29.58
C MET A 1 18.75 -21.07 28.38
N LEU A 2 17.40 -21.08 28.48
CA LEU A 2 16.49 -20.69 27.37
C LEU A 2 16.59 -19.21 26.93
N ILE A 3 16.76 -18.27 27.89
CA ILE A 3 16.83 -16.81 27.61
C ILE A 3 18.07 -16.44 26.78
N VAL A 4 19.15 -17.21 26.90
CA VAL A 4 20.40 -16.96 26.17
C VAL A 4 20.24 -17.34 24.69
N VAL A 5 19.50 -18.42 24.39
CA VAL A 5 19.28 -18.90 23.01
C VAL A 5 18.39 -17.95 22.20
N LEU A 6 17.39 -17.31 22.82
CA LEU A 6 16.52 -16.31 22.17
C LEU A 6 17.27 -15.04 21.77
N SER A 7 18.16 -14.57 22.65
CA SER A 7 19.08 -13.45 22.36
C SER A 7 19.96 -13.78 21.17
N ASP A 8 20.50 -15.00 21.11
CA ASP A 8 21.38 -15.45 20.04
C ASP A 8 20.63 -15.60 18.71
N ILE A 9 19.39 -16.09 18.69
CA ILE A 9 18.57 -16.17 17.47
C ILE A 9 18.24 -14.75 16.97
N LEU A 10 17.78 -13.86 17.85
CA LEU A 10 17.47 -12.48 17.45
C LEU A 10 18.73 -11.78 16.93
N THR A 11 19.87 -11.97 17.61
CA THR A 11 21.18 -11.44 17.18
C THR A 11 21.67 -12.05 15.87
N VAL A 12 21.43 -13.35 15.63
CA VAL A 12 21.77 -14.03 14.37
C VAL A 12 20.88 -13.54 13.24
N LEU A 13 19.58 -13.34 13.46
CA LEU A 13 18.66 -12.78 12.47
C LEU A 13 19.04 -11.32 12.15
N THR A 14 19.31 -10.49 13.16
CA THR A 14 19.73 -9.09 12.96
C THR A 14 21.10 -8.99 12.28
N LYS A 15 22.08 -9.82 12.64
CA LYS A 15 23.40 -9.83 11.97
C LYS A 15 23.36 -10.38 10.56
N LYS A 16 22.41 -11.26 10.24
CA LYS A 16 22.34 -11.94 8.94
C LYS A 16 21.46 -11.21 7.91
N TYR A 17 20.51 -10.37 8.35
CA TYR A 17 19.51 -9.76 7.47
C TYR A 17 19.47 -8.21 7.48
N GLY A 18 20.42 -7.53 8.16
CA GLY A 18 20.57 -6.06 8.10
C GLY A 18 19.57 -5.27 8.95
N ASP A 19 19.74 -3.95 9.02
CA ASP A 19 19.10 -3.00 9.97
C ASP A 19 17.55 -2.86 9.87
N ARG A 20 16.85 -3.73 9.13
CA ARG A 20 15.39 -3.84 9.15
C ARG A 20 15.02 -5.28 9.53
N VAL A 21 14.40 -5.46 10.70
CA VAL A 21 13.98 -6.80 11.19
C VAL A 21 12.80 -7.28 10.33
N MET A 22 13.08 -8.17 9.38
CA MET A 22 12.06 -8.90 8.60
C MET A 22 11.15 -9.67 9.56
N ASN A 23 9.85 -9.38 9.51
CA ASN A 23 8.84 -10.08 10.30
C ASN A 23 8.35 -11.30 9.53
N VAL A 24 7.92 -12.31 10.29
CA VAL A 24 7.23 -13.47 9.73
C VAL A 24 5.84 -13.55 10.33
N PHE A 25 4.84 -13.67 9.47
CA PHE A 25 3.44 -13.79 9.83
C PHE A 25 2.86 -15.12 9.38
N LEU A 26 1.71 -15.48 9.95
CA LEU A 26 0.88 -16.59 9.51
C LEU A 26 -0.56 -16.09 9.35
N VAL A 27 -1.12 -16.28 8.16
CA VAL A 27 -2.49 -15.87 7.80
C VAL A 27 -3.40 -17.10 7.69
N THR A 28 -4.61 -17.00 8.23
CA THR A 28 -5.61 -18.09 8.21
C THR A 28 -6.75 -17.74 7.24
N GLN A 29 -6.80 -18.42 6.09
CA GLN A 29 -7.62 -18.07 4.92
C GLN A 29 -8.72 -19.11 4.62
N ASN A 30 -9.31 -19.74 5.63
CA ASN A 30 -10.26 -20.85 5.43
C ASN A 30 -11.51 -20.54 4.59
N LYS A 31 -11.82 -19.25 4.33
CA LYS A 31 -13.00 -18.84 3.55
C LYS A 31 -12.69 -18.36 2.12
N SER A 32 -11.50 -17.84 1.88
CA SER A 32 -11.18 -17.02 0.70
C SER A 32 -9.83 -17.39 0.07
N HIS A 33 -9.25 -18.53 0.47
CA HIS A 33 -7.92 -18.95 0.06
C HIS A 33 -7.73 -18.99 -1.46
N GLU A 34 -8.66 -19.60 -2.21
CA GLU A 34 -8.51 -19.77 -3.66
C GLU A 34 -8.39 -18.41 -4.38
N VAL A 35 -9.17 -17.43 -3.95
CA VAL A 35 -9.17 -16.07 -4.52
C VAL A 35 -7.90 -15.31 -4.10
N GLU A 36 -7.58 -15.30 -2.81
CA GLU A 36 -6.39 -14.60 -2.29
C GLU A 36 -5.09 -15.18 -2.88
N PHE A 37 -5.03 -16.49 -3.08
CA PHE A 37 -3.88 -17.18 -3.63
C PHE A 37 -3.70 -16.93 -5.14
N SER A 38 -4.80 -16.99 -5.91
CA SER A 38 -4.76 -16.77 -7.36
C SER A 38 -4.46 -15.32 -7.75
N HIS A 39 -4.84 -14.36 -6.91
CA HIS A 39 -4.64 -12.92 -7.16
C HIS A 39 -3.47 -12.32 -6.37
N GLU A 40 -2.72 -13.16 -5.66
CA GLU A 40 -1.54 -12.83 -4.88
C GLU A 40 -1.71 -11.65 -3.90
N PHE A 41 -2.72 -11.71 -3.03
CA PHE A 41 -2.89 -10.73 -1.95
C PHE A 41 -3.37 -11.37 -0.66
N ILE A 42 -3.22 -10.66 0.46
CA ILE A 42 -3.97 -10.93 1.70
C ILE A 42 -4.85 -9.73 2.03
N TRP A 43 -6.05 -9.97 2.53
CA TRP A 43 -7.00 -8.92 2.91
C TRP A 43 -7.81 -9.25 4.16
N SER A 44 -8.02 -8.25 5.02
CA SER A 44 -8.90 -8.37 6.19
C SER A 44 -9.70 -7.10 6.41
N PRO A 45 -10.94 -7.15 6.95
CA PRO A 45 -11.66 -5.94 7.29
C PRO A 45 -10.96 -5.24 8.46
N LYS A 46 -11.00 -3.90 8.54
CA LYS A 46 -10.41 -3.18 9.69
C LYS A 46 -11.17 -3.46 10.98
N ARG A 47 -12.49 -3.65 10.87
CA ARG A 47 -13.41 -3.92 11.97
C ARG A 47 -14.30 -5.10 11.66
N ASN A 48 -14.64 -5.88 12.67
CA ASN A 48 -15.65 -6.93 12.53
C ASN A 48 -17.04 -6.34 12.23
N LYS A 49 -18.01 -7.16 11.83
CA LYS A 49 -19.40 -6.74 11.52
C LYS A 49 -20.10 -5.93 12.63
N LYS A 50 -19.70 -6.09 13.88
CA LYS A 50 -20.24 -5.34 15.03
C LYS A 50 -19.50 -4.02 15.30
N GLY A 51 -18.57 -3.62 14.41
CA GLY A 51 -17.73 -2.42 14.55
C GLY A 51 -16.54 -2.59 15.49
N GLY A 52 -16.34 -3.77 16.08
CA GLY A 52 -15.26 -4.04 17.03
C GLY A 52 -13.92 -4.34 16.35
N MET A 53 -12.83 -3.99 17.02
CA MET A 53 -11.48 -4.37 16.64
C MET A 53 -11.24 -5.87 16.91
N THR A 54 -10.41 -6.51 16.09
CA THR A 54 -9.93 -7.87 16.37
C THR A 54 -8.42 -7.90 16.27
N ALA A 55 -7.75 -8.64 17.15
CA ALA A 55 -6.29 -8.68 17.20
C ALA A 55 -5.66 -9.13 15.86
N GLY A 56 -6.35 -9.98 15.10
CA GLY A 56 -5.89 -10.42 13.77
C GLY A 56 -5.92 -9.31 12.73
N PHE A 57 -6.94 -8.44 12.74
CA PHE A 57 -7.04 -7.31 11.81
C PHE A 57 -6.04 -6.22 12.16
N GLU A 58 -5.84 -5.97 13.45
CA GLU A 58 -4.85 -4.99 13.92
C GLU A 58 -3.42 -5.40 13.54
N THR A 59 -3.11 -6.71 13.56
CA THR A 59 -1.79 -7.24 13.17
C THR A 59 -1.46 -6.95 11.69
N MET A 60 -2.45 -6.75 10.82
CA MET A 60 -2.19 -6.39 9.42
C MET A 60 -1.38 -5.11 9.30
N LYS A 61 -1.59 -4.14 10.19
CA LYS A 61 -0.88 -2.84 10.20
C LYS A 61 0.63 -2.97 10.42
N ASP A 62 1.09 -4.12 10.88
CA ASP A 62 2.50 -4.38 11.15
C ASP A 62 3.24 -4.94 9.92
N VAL A 63 2.51 -5.35 8.87
CA VAL A 63 3.11 -5.94 7.67
C VAL A 63 3.83 -4.87 6.85
N ARG A 64 5.09 -5.13 6.51
CA ARG A 64 5.95 -4.28 5.69
C ARG A 64 6.48 -5.05 4.48
N ARG A 65 6.88 -4.33 3.45
CA ARG A 65 7.58 -4.86 2.28
C ARG A 65 8.77 -5.71 2.71
N GLY A 66 8.87 -6.91 2.15
CA GLY A 66 9.90 -7.90 2.47
C GLY A 66 9.50 -8.87 3.60
N ASP A 67 8.45 -8.59 4.37
CA ASP A 67 7.97 -9.54 5.38
C ASP A 67 7.45 -10.82 4.73
N ILE A 68 7.67 -11.95 5.40
CA ILE A 68 7.24 -13.26 4.93
C ILE A 68 5.92 -13.65 5.59
N ILE A 69 4.97 -14.15 4.82
CA ILE A 69 3.64 -14.55 5.29
C ILE A 69 3.42 -16.03 4.93
N LEU A 70 3.15 -16.87 5.93
CA LEU A 70 2.76 -18.26 5.73
C LEU A 70 1.24 -18.34 5.52
N ASN A 71 0.81 -18.71 4.31
CA ASN A 71 -0.61 -18.84 3.95
C ASN A 71 -1.15 -20.17 4.44
N THR A 72 -2.17 -20.14 5.30
CA THR A 72 -2.76 -21.36 5.85
C THR A 72 -4.24 -21.49 5.53
N TYR A 73 -4.63 -22.70 5.13
CA TYR A 73 -6.02 -23.14 5.10
C TYR A 73 -6.08 -24.64 5.38
N ASP A 74 -7.22 -25.14 5.87
CA ASP A 74 -7.44 -26.55 6.20
C ASP A 74 -6.35 -27.18 7.12
N GLN A 75 -5.84 -26.40 8.08
CA GLN A 75 -4.77 -26.83 9.00
C GLN A 75 -3.47 -27.26 8.28
N ALA A 76 -3.15 -26.62 7.16
CA ALA A 76 -1.90 -26.77 6.44
C ALA A 76 -1.37 -25.41 5.97
N ILE A 77 -0.05 -25.28 5.85
CA ILE A 77 0.60 -24.17 5.17
C ILE A 77 0.67 -24.52 3.68
N LYS A 78 0.11 -23.63 2.88
CA LYS A 78 -0.20 -23.87 1.46
C LYS A 78 0.52 -22.92 0.52
N GLY A 79 1.10 -21.86 1.09
CA GLY A 79 1.99 -20.96 0.41
C GLY A 79 2.93 -20.25 1.36
N VAL A 80 4.06 -19.83 0.82
CA VAL A 80 5.00 -18.90 1.43
C VAL A 80 4.97 -17.64 0.58
N SER A 81 4.45 -16.58 1.16
CA SER A 81 4.30 -15.28 0.52
C SER A 81 5.39 -14.31 0.96
N VAL A 82 5.85 -13.45 0.06
CA VAL A 82 6.66 -12.27 0.40
C VAL A 82 5.84 -11.02 0.09
N ALA A 83 5.72 -10.13 1.07
CA ALA A 83 5.03 -8.85 0.91
C ALA A 83 5.78 -7.96 -0.11
N LYS A 84 5.10 -7.62 -1.21
CA LYS A 84 5.65 -6.76 -2.26
C LYS A 84 5.69 -5.29 -1.82
N GLU A 85 4.82 -4.91 -0.89
CA GLU A 85 4.69 -3.57 -0.35
C GLU A 85 4.25 -3.60 1.13
N ASP A 86 4.23 -2.42 1.77
CA ASP A 86 3.67 -2.28 3.11
C ASP A 86 2.13 -2.40 3.05
N VAL A 87 1.51 -2.78 4.16
CA VAL A 87 0.05 -2.80 4.28
C VAL A 87 -0.58 -1.45 3.94
N TYR A 88 -1.69 -1.50 3.20
CA TYR A 88 -2.46 -0.31 2.83
C TYR A 88 -3.96 -0.51 3.06
N SER A 89 -4.68 0.60 3.19
CA SER A 89 -6.14 0.58 3.25
C SER A 89 -6.72 0.21 1.90
N SER A 90 -7.56 -0.82 1.86
CA SER A 90 -8.26 -1.28 0.65
C SER A 90 -9.65 -1.73 1.01
N ASP A 91 -10.62 -1.38 0.17
CA ASP A 91 -11.93 -2.00 0.26
C ASP A 91 -11.84 -3.51 0.02
N ARG A 92 -12.86 -4.22 0.50
CA ARG A 92 -13.05 -5.65 0.29
C ARG A 92 -12.97 -5.96 -1.21
N PRO A 93 -12.10 -6.90 -1.63
CA PRO A 93 -12.00 -7.33 -3.01
C PRO A 93 -13.37 -7.70 -3.58
N ASP A 94 -13.76 -7.01 -4.66
CA ASP A 94 -14.95 -7.30 -5.44
C ASP A 94 -14.64 -8.42 -6.45
N LEU A 95 -14.32 -9.60 -5.91
CA LEU A 95 -14.02 -10.80 -6.66
C LEU A 95 -15.12 -11.84 -6.37
N PRO A 96 -15.66 -12.50 -7.40
CA PRO A 96 -16.54 -13.65 -7.21
C PRO A 96 -15.88 -14.64 -6.25
N GLU A 97 -16.66 -15.20 -5.33
CA GLU A 97 -16.20 -16.23 -4.38
C GLU A 97 -15.31 -15.72 -3.21
N PHE A 98 -14.95 -14.42 -3.17
CA PHE A 98 -14.14 -13.87 -2.08
C PHE A 98 -14.89 -13.78 -0.73
N ASP A 99 -16.12 -13.26 -0.76
CA ASP A 99 -17.01 -13.17 0.40
C ASP A 99 -18.47 -13.37 -0.03
N THR A 100 -18.80 -14.60 -0.42
CA THR A 100 -20.13 -14.98 -0.95
C THR A 100 -21.28 -14.77 0.03
N GLU A 101 -20.97 -14.64 1.32
CA GLU A 101 -21.95 -14.47 2.40
C GLU A 101 -22.08 -13.00 2.85
N ASP A 102 -21.40 -12.08 2.17
CA ASP A 102 -21.28 -10.67 2.55
C ASP A 102 -20.93 -10.53 4.05
N SER A 103 -20.01 -11.37 4.52
CA SER A 103 -19.66 -11.56 5.93
C SER A 103 -18.76 -10.46 6.50
N TRP A 104 -18.10 -9.66 5.66
CA TRP A 104 -17.09 -8.70 6.09
C TRP A 104 -17.49 -7.25 5.78
N ASN A 105 -16.97 -6.31 6.58
CA ASN A 105 -17.12 -4.89 6.26
C ASN A 105 -16.31 -4.54 5.02
N ILE A 106 -16.75 -3.52 4.29
CA ILE A 106 -16.08 -3.07 3.08
C ILE A 106 -14.69 -2.48 3.38
N ASP A 107 -14.53 -1.67 4.43
CA ASP A 107 -13.25 -1.05 4.78
C ASP A 107 -12.25 -2.05 5.38
N GLY A 108 -11.11 -2.24 4.73
CA GLY A 108 -10.12 -3.25 5.06
C GLY A 108 -8.66 -2.85 4.90
N TRP A 109 -7.80 -3.80 5.27
CA TRP A 109 -6.36 -3.80 5.07
C TRP A 109 -6.01 -4.79 3.97
N ARG A 110 -5.08 -4.41 3.08
CA ARG A 110 -4.55 -5.27 2.02
C ARG A 110 -3.03 -5.24 1.99
N VAL A 111 -2.44 -6.37 1.59
CA VAL A 111 -1.04 -6.49 1.24
C VAL A 111 -0.96 -7.31 -0.04
N ASP A 112 -0.33 -6.77 -1.08
CA ASP A 112 -0.01 -7.55 -2.27
C ASP A 112 1.27 -8.35 -2.02
N VAL A 113 1.26 -9.61 -2.44
CA VAL A 113 2.30 -10.59 -2.13
C VAL A 113 2.82 -11.25 -3.41
N SER A 114 3.97 -11.92 -3.33
CA SER A 114 4.37 -12.95 -4.31
C SER A 114 4.30 -14.29 -3.61
N ILE A 115 3.67 -15.29 -4.22
CA ILE A 115 3.38 -16.56 -3.54
C ILE A 115 4.17 -17.71 -4.14
N VAL A 116 4.87 -18.46 -3.28
CA VAL A 116 5.42 -19.77 -3.62
C VAL A 116 4.53 -20.85 -3.00
N PRO A 117 3.89 -21.73 -3.81
CA PRO A 117 3.08 -22.83 -3.29
C PRO A 117 3.88 -23.81 -2.45
N VAL A 118 3.26 -24.31 -1.37
CA VAL A 118 3.81 -25.30 -0.44
C VAL A 118 2.69 -26.26 -0.05
N ASP A 119 3.02 -27.45 0.45
CA ASP A 119 2.05 -28.28 1.18
C ASP A 119 2.67 -28.85 2.45
N PHE A 120 2.41 -28.19 3.58
CA PHE A 120 2.91 -28.59 4.89
C PHE A 120 1.78 -28.75 5.90
N SER A 121 1.57 -29.98 6.38
CA SER A 121 0.50 -30.31 7.32
C SER A 121 0.82 -29.84 8.74
N LEU A 122 -0.07 -29.07 9.38
CA LEU A 122 0.06 -28.70 10.79
C LEU A 122 -0.50 -29.77 11.73
N ARG A 123 -1.09 -30.85 11.20
CA ARG A 123 -1.74 -31.89 12.00
C ARG A 123 -0.74 -32.84 12.68
N GLU A 124 0.43 -33.01 12.09
CA GLU A 124 1.43 -34.00 12.51
C GLU A 124 2.12 -33.58 13.82
N ASP A 125 2.33 -32.27 14.01
CA ASP A 125 3.13 -31.73 15.10
C ASP A 125 2.33 -30.94 16.14
N ARG A 126 1.05 -31.29 16.34
CA ARG A 126 0.16 -30.62 17.31
C ARG A 126 0.74 -30.51 18.71
N LYS A 127 1.53 -31.50 19.15
CA LYS A 127 2.20 -31.46 20.45
C LYS A 127 3.15 -30.25 20.52
N TYR A 128 4.01 -30.08 19.52
CA TYR A 128 4.93 -28.95 19.43
C TYR A 128 4.17 -27.62 19.43
N PHE A 129 3.11 -27.51 18.62
CA PHE A 129 2.29 -26.31 18.56
C PHE A 129 1.55 -26.00 19.87
N SER A 130 1.16 -27.02 20.64
CA SER A 130 0.53 -26.84 21.95
C SER A 130 1.50 -26.35 23.03
N GLU A 131 2.78 -26.74 22.92
CA GLU A 131 3.86 -26.28 23.78
C GLU A 131 4.27 -24.84 23.40
N ASN A 132 4.15 -24.49 22.12
CA ASN A 132 4.35 -23.14 21.57
C ASN A 132 3.03 -22.37 21.37
N LYS A 133 2.06 -22.60 22.26
CA LYS A 133 0.78 -21.88 22.24
C LYS A 133 1.00 -20.38 22.45
N GLY A 134 0.13 -19.57 21.91
CA GLY A 134 0.24 -18.12 22.01
C GLY A 134 -0.70 -17.46 21.03
N GLN A 135 -0.18 -16.50 20.27
CA GLN A 135 -1.00 -15.79 19.30
C GLN A 135 -1.49 -16.73 18.18
N THR A 136 -0.62 -17.59 17.67
CA THR A 136 -0.86 -18.44 16.49
C THR A 136 -1.60 -19.75 16.82
N PHE A 137 -1.21 -20.44 17.88
CA PHE A 137 -1.75 -21.76 18.25
C PHE A 137 -2.41 -21.75 19.64
N ASP A 138 -3.45 -22.56 19.80
CA ASP A 138 -4.15 -22.77 21.06
C ASP A 138 -3.49 -23.88 21.92
N LYS A 139 -4.04 -24.12 23.11
CA LYS A 139 -3.54 -25.16 24.03
C LYS A 139 -3.64 -26.60 23.50
N ARG A 140 -4.34 -26.84 22.39
CA ARG A 140 -4.47 -28.13 21.71
C ARG A 140 -3.56 -28.23 20.48
N GLY A 141 -2.78 -27.19 20.19
CA GLY A 141 -1.93 -27.11 19.00
C GLY A 141 -2.72 -26.81 17.72
N MET A 142 -3.94 -26.31 17.84
CA MET A 142 -4.78 -25.89 16.72
C MET A 142 -4.54 -24.40 16.42
N LEU A 143 -4.66 -24.00 15.16
CA LEU A 143 -4.66 -22.58 14.79
C LEU A 143 -5.77 -21.83 15.53
N GLN A 144 -5.42 -20.67 16.10
CA GLN A 144 -6.40 -19.76 16.71
C GLN A 144 -7.32 -19.16 15.65
N GLN A 145 -8.57 -18.86 16.02
CA GLN A 145 -9.53 -18.17 15.14
C GLN A 145 -9.19 -16.68 15.03
N ARG A 146 -8.12 -16.39 14.29
CA ARG A 146 -7.66 -15.04 14.00
C ARG A 146 -7.09 -14.98 12.59
N TYR A 147 -7.30 -13.84 11.94
CA TYR A 147 -6.89 -13.69 10.55
C TYR A 147 -5.36 -13.72 10.38
N LEU A 148 -4.64 -12.83 11.07
CA LEU A 148 -3.18 -12.75 11.01
C LEU A 148 -2.54 -12.90 12.41
N SER A 149 -1.38 -13.56 12.44
CA SER A 149 -0.55 -13.73 13.65
C SER A 149 0.91 -13.47 13.32
N LYS A 150 1.59 -12.65 14.12
CA LYS A 150 3.06 -12.57 14.07
C LYS A 150 3.66 -13.81 14.70
N LEU A 151 4.60 -14.46 14.01
CA LEU A 151 5.27 -15.64 14.50
C LEU A 151 6.34 -15.30 15.53
N THR A 152 6.49 -16.20 16.50
CA THR A 152 7.60 -16.13 17.46
C THR A 152 8.87 -16.73 16.83
N PRO A 153 10.07 -16.38 17.33
CA PRO A 153 11.32 -16.96 16.85
C PRO A 153 11.34 -18.50 16.86
N GLU A 154 10.69 -19.13 17.85
CA GLU A 154 10.60 -20.59 17.95
C GLU A 154 9.77 -21.20 16.82
N LEU A 155 8.68 -20.54 16.42
CA LEU A 155 7.87 -20.97 15.28
C LEU A 155 8.60 -20.71 13.96
N ILE A 156 9.31 -19.59 13.84
CA ILE A 156 10.13 -19.29 12.66
C ILE A 156 11.21 -20.36 12.46
N ALA A 157 11.99 -20.65 13.50
CA ALA A 157 13.02 -21.68 13.46
C ALA A 157 12.43 -23.07 13.17
N TYR A 158 11.24 -23.36 13.69
CA TYR A 158 10.53 -24.60 13.42
C TYR A 158 10.23 -24.81 11.93
N PHE A 159 9.65 -23.79 11.29
CA PHE A 159 9.27 -23.84 9.89
C PHE A 159 10.47 -23.72 8.95
N ASP A 160 11.49 -22.91 9.29
CA ASP A 160 12.73 -22.79 8.49
C ASP A 160 13.42 -24.15 8.32
N ALA A 161 13.42 -24.97 9.38
CA ALA A 161 14.00 -26.30 9.35
C ALA A 161 13.20 -27.33 8.53
N ARG A 162 11.94 -27.05 8.15
CA ARG A 162 10.99 -28.05 7.62
C ARG A 162 10.33 -27.67 6.31
N ILE A 163 10.33 -26.39 5.93
CA ILE A 163 9.73 -25.89 4.71
C ILE A 163 10.84 -25.27 3.85
N PRO A 164 11.37 -25.99 2.85
CA PRO A 164 12.48 -25.52 2.02
C PRO A 164 12.21 -24.18 1.33
N GLU A 165 11.00 -23.96 0.85
CA GLU A 165 10.57 -22.74 0.18
C GLU A 165 10.60 -21.54 1.15
N PHE A 166 10.17 -21.75 2.40
CA PHE A 166 10.27 -20.74 3.45
C PHE A 166 11.72 -20.42 3.78
N SER A 167 12.56 -21.46 3.90
CA SER A 167 14.00 -21.28 4.11
C SER A 167 14.68 -20.54 2.96
N ALA A 168 14.26 -20.79 1.72
CA ALA A 168 14.77 -20.11 0.53
C ALA A 168 14.40 -18.63 0.55
N GLN A 169 13.14 -18.29 0.85
CA GLN A 169 12.69 -16.90 0.95
C GLN A 169 13.39 -16.15 2.09
N LEU A 170 13.56 -16.78 3.25
CA LEU A 170 14.35 -16.22 4.35
C LEU A 170 15.79 -15.89 3.95
N LYS A 171 16.39 -16.65 3.03
CA LYS A 171 17.79 -16.48 2.58
C LYS A 171 17.93 -15.56 1.37
N ALA A 172 16.89 -15.41 0.53
CA ALA A 172 16.94 -14.60 -0.69
C ALA A 172 17.27 -13.12 -0.41
N ASP A 173 16.80 -12.57 0.73
CA ASP A 173 17.06 -11.19 1.14
C ASP A 173 18.50 -10.93 1.63
N SER A 174 19.27 -12.00 1.91
CA SER A 174 20.68 -11.88 2.37
C SER A 174 21.71 -11.75 1.24
N ASN A 175 21.28 -11.79 -0.02
CA ASN A 175 22.15 -11.88 -1.20
C ASN A 175 22.13 -10.67 -2.14
N VAL A 176 21.63 -9.49 -1.72
CA VAL A 176 21.83 -8.26 -2.48
C VAL A 176 23.28 -7.79 -2.27
N PRO A 177 24.18 -7.91 -3.27
CA PRO A 177 25.55 -7.48 -3.09
C PRO A 177 25.59 -5.96 -2.99
N GLN A 178 26.20 -5.46 -1.92
CA GLN A 178 26.51 -4.05 -1.74
C GLN A 178 27.52 -3.61 -2.82
N GLY A 179 27.00 -3.23 -3.99
CA GLY A 179 27.79 -2.88 -5.16
C GLY A 179 27.03 -2.85 -6.49
N GLU A 180 25.84 -3.45 -6.60
CA GLU A 180 25.04 -3.34 -7.84
C GLU A 180 24.33 -1.98 -7.98
N TRP A 181 24.05 -1.30 -6.87
CA TRP A 181 23.46 0.04 -6.87
C TRP A 181 24.33 1.11 -7.57
N ASP A 182 25.67 0.97 -7.54
CA ASP A 182 26.57 1.95 -8.17
C ASP A 182 26.67 1.82 -9.71
N LYS A 183 26.35 0.64 -10.27
CA LYS A 183 26.30 0.44 -11.73
C LYS A 183 25.01 0.97 -12.35
N VAL A 184 23.89 0.95 -11.62
CA VAL A 184 22.65 1.63 -12.02
C VAL A 184 22.82 3.15 -11.95
N ARG A 185 23.65 3.65 -11.03
CA ARG A 185 23.94 5.08 -10.80
C ARG A 185 24.70 5.78 -11.94
N THR A 186 25.25 5.04 -12.91
CA THR A 186 26.12 5.58 -13.97
C THR A 186 25.68 5.23 -15.39
N ALA A 187 24.46 4.70 -15.58
CA ALA A 187 23.87 4.61 -16.91
C ALA A 187 23.44 6.00 -17.42
N SER A 188 23.95 6.40 -18.58
CA SER A 188 23.73 7.70 -19.21
C SER A 188 22.40 7.77 -19.99
N PHE A 189 21.55 8.71 -19.56
CA PHE A 189 20.54 9.58 -20.23
C PHE A 189 19.45 9.07 -21.20
N ALA A 190 18.19 9.51 -20.96
CA ALA A 190 17.49 10.56 -21.75
C ALA A 190 16.15 11.04 -21.13
N LEU A 191 16.10 12.30 -20.67
CA LEU A 191 14.91 13.17 -20.65
C LEU A 191 15.34 14.46 -21.36
N HIS A 192 14.60 14.88 -22.38
CA HIS A 192 14.95 16.10 -23.12
C HIS A 192 14.54 17.35 -22.32
N GLU A 193 15.58 18.01 -21.81
CA GLU A 193 15.83 19.41 -21.42
C GLU A 193 14.70 20.47 -21.58
N LYS A 194 14.52 21.39 -20.61
CA LYS A 194 15.58 22.31 -20.13
C LYS A 194 15.58 22.57 -18.62
N GLN A 195 16.81 22.68 -18.12
CA GLN A 195 17.20 23.25 -16.83
C GLN A 195 16.86 24.73 -16.75
N ASP A 196 16.20 25.12 -15.66
CA ASP A 196 16.66 26.22 -14.81
C ASP A 196 16.24 25.92 -13.36
N SER A 197 17.14 26.26 -12.43
CA SER A 197 17.08 25.91 -11.02
C SER A 197 15.84 26.46 -10.30
N PHE A 198 15.11 25.60 -9.59
CA PHE A 198 14.14 26.04 -8.58
C PHE A 198 14.77 25.99 -7.18
N SER A 199 14.53 27.04 -6.40
CA SER A 199 14.93 27.11 -4.99
C SER A 199 13.90 26.38 -4.15
N THR A 200 14.34 25.38 -3.39
CA THR A 200 13.51 24.68 -2.39
C THR A 200 13.06 25.57 -1.23
N ALA A 201 13.42 26.86 -1.22
CA ALA A 201 13.08 27.80 -0.15
C ALA A 201 11.59 28.19 -0.11
N ASP A 202 10.84 28.04 -1.20
CA ASP A 202 9.42 28.41 -1.25
C ASP A 202 8.48 27.26 -0.83
N LEU A 203 9.05 26.07 -0.59
CA LEU A 203 8.33 24.94 0.00
C LEU A 203 8.73 24.89 1.47
N ASN A 204 7.89 25.46 2.33
CA ASN A 204 8.08 25.42 3.77
C ASN A 204 8.15 23.93 4.21
N TRP A 205 9.36 23.43 4.41
CA TRP A 205 9.68 22.01 4.67
C TRP A 205 9.49 21.64 6.14
N ASP A 206 8.80 22.47 6.92
CA ASP A 206 8.46 22.16 8.32
C ASP A 206 7.27 21.19 8.39
N VAL A 207 7.37 20.05 7.69
CA VAL A 207 6.55 18.86 8.00
C VAL A 207 7.33 18.11 9.08
N PRO A 208 6.84 18.05 10.33
CA PRO A 208 7.52 17.30 11.39
C PRO A 208 7.76 15.87 10.94
N VAL A 209 8.95 15.33 11.22
CA VAL A 209 9.30 13.95 10.89
C VAL A 209 8.26 12.97 11.47
N GLU A 210 7.62 13.33 12.58
CA GLU A 210 6.53 12.59 13.19
C GLU A 210 5.27 12.46 12.29
N GLU A 211 5.01 13.41 11.40
CA GLU A 211 3.88 13.41 10.44
C GLU A 211 4.18 12.54 9.20
N LEU A 212 5.43 12.57 8.72
CA LEU A 212 6.01 11.62 7.76
C LEU A 212 6.09 10.18 8.30
N MET A 213 6.05 10.05 9.63
CA MET A 213 6.07 8.77 10.35
C MET A 213 4.67 8.33 10.81
N SER A 214 3.61 9.00 10.33
CA SER A 214 2.24 8.54 10.53
C SER A 214 1.96 7.24 9.75
N PRO A 215 1.06 6.35 10.22
CA PRO A 215 1.01 4.95 9.79
C PRO A 215 0.38 4.72 8.40
N ASP A 216 -0.18 5.75 7.77
CA ASP A 216 -1.00 5.60 6.57
C ASP A 216 -0.20 5.96 5.31
N LEU A 217 0.44 4.95 4.73
CA LEU A 217 1.16 5.05 3.45
C LEU A 217 0.31 5.71 2.35
N LYS A 218 -1.02 5.55 2.38
CA LYS A 218 -1.96 6.21 1.47
C LYS A 218 -1.98 7.73 1.63
N ALA A 219 -1.92 8.25 2.86
CA ALA A 219 -1.84 9.68 3.11
C ALA A 219 -0.49 10.26 2.65
N ILE A 220 0.60 9.50 2.86
CA ILE A 220 1.93 9.86 2.37
C ILE A 220 1.96 9.88 0.82
N ILE A 221 1.40 8.86 0.16
CA ILE A 221 1.30 8.81 -1.31
C ILE A 221 0.44 9.96 -1.85
N GLY A 222 -0.65 10.30 -1.17
CA GLY A 222 -1.48 11.47 -1.48
C GLY A 222 -0.67 12.75 -1.41
N LEU A 223 -0.03 13.02 -0.28
CA LEU A 223 0.83 14.19 -0.06
C LEU A 223 1.95 14.31 -1.11
N ILE A 224 2.69 13.22 -1.34
CA ILE A 224 3.78 13.18 -2.32
C ILE A 224 3.25 13.42 -3.72
N GLY A 225 2.13 12.80 -4.06
CA GLY A 225 1.52 12.90 -5.38
C GLY A 225 0.96 14.29 -5.69
N GLU A 226 0.30 14.93 -4.73
CA GLU A 226 -0.14 16.32 -4.85
C GLU A 226 1.03 17.27 -5.06
N ARG A 227 2.16 17.05 -4.36
CA ARG A 227 3.37 17.86 -4.55
C ARG A 227 4.00 17.64 -5.93
N ALA A 228 4.09 16.39 -6.38
CA ALA A 228 4.57 16.06 -7.73
C ALA A 228 3.68 16.68 -8.82
N ALA A 229 2.37 16.70 -8.60
CA ALA A 229 1.40 17.36 -9.47
C ALA A 229 1.63 18.87 -9.57
N VAL A 230 1.78 19.58 -8.45
CA VAL A 230 2.08 21.02 -8.46
C VAL A 230 3.37 21.32 -9.22
N GLN A 231 4.42 20.52 -8.99
CA GLN A 231 5.69 20.66 -9.69
C GLN A 231 5.50 20.50 -11.21
N TYR A 232 4.87 19.40 -11.64
CA TYR A 232 4.60 19.13 -13.04
C TYR A 232 3.78 20.25 -13.71
N LEU A 233 2.76 20.78 -13.03
CA LEU A 233 1.91 21.84 -13.58
C LEU A 233 2.69 23.15 -13.76
N ARG A 234 3.53 23.54 -12.80
CA ARG A 234 4.36 24.75 -12.89
C ARG A 234 5.41 24.64 -14.00
N GLU A 235 5.99 23.45 -14.17
CA GLU A 235 6.97 23.21 -15.24
C GLU A 235 6.31 23.21 -16.62
N LYS A 236 5.13 22.58 -16.74
CA LYS A 236 4.40 22.48 -18.01
C LYS A 236 3.74 23.79 -18.43
N TYR A 237 3.29 24.59 -17.46
CA TYR A 237 2.58 25.85 -17.68
C TYR A 237 3.27 26.97 -16.90
N PRO A 238 4.47 27.42 -17.35
CA PRO A 238 5.29 28.37 -16.59
C PRO A 238 4.62 29.74 -16.38
N ASP A 239 3.73 30.14 -17.28
CA ASP A 239 2.99 31.40 -17.22
C ASP A 239 1.66 31.29 -16.44
N ALA A 240 1.29 30.07 -16.02
CA ALA A 240 0.08 29.84 -15.25
C ALA A 240 0.31 30.05 -13.75
N THR A 241 -0.70 30.55 -13.06
CA THR A 241 -0.70 30.64 -11.60
C THR A 241 -1.18 29.31 -11.02
N VAL A 242 -0.32 28.56 -10.33
CA VAL A 242 -0.63 27.26 -9.71
C VAL A 242 -0.64 27.36 -8.18
N ILE A 243 -1.81 27.19 -7.57
CA ILE A 243 -2.05 27.36 -6.13
C ILE A 243 -2.52 26.02 -5.53
N GLY A 244 -1.82 25.55 -4.50
CA GLY A 244 -2.27 24.43 -3.68
C GLY A 244 -3.42 24.84 -2.77
N ARG A 245 -4.49 24.05 -2.76
CA ARG A 245 -5.75 24.31 -2.05
C ARG A 245 -6.11 23.22 -1.05
N SER A 246 -5.54 22.02 -1.14
CA SER A 246 -5.64 20.97 -0.12
C SER A 246 -4.81 21.32 1.13
N LYS A 247 -5.08 20.65 2.27
CA LYS A 247 -4.24 20.80 3.47
C LYS A 247 -2.85 20.22 3.31
N ASN A 248 -2.68 19.24 2.42
CA ASN A 248 -1.39 18.64 2.09
C ASN A 248 -0.46 19.64 1.38
N LEU A 249 -1.02 20.58 0.62
CA LEU A 249 -0.28 21.59 -0.12
C LEU A 249 -0.20 22.95 0.59
N ASP A 250 -1.26 23.34 1.31
CA ASP A 250 -1.28 24.54 2.16
C ASP A 250 -1.85 24.17 3.55
N PRO A 251 -1.00 23.77 4.51
CA PRO A 251 -1.46 23.40 5.85
C PRO A 251 -2.14 24.54 6.63
N GLN A 252 -1.89 25.80 6.27
CA GLN A 252 -2.40 26.96 7.00
C GLN A 252 -3.76 27.43 6.46
N ASN A 253 -3.93 27.45 5.14
CA ASN A 253 -5.12 28.00 4.49
C ASN A 253 -5.87 27.00 3.59
N GLY A 254 -5.31 25.82 3.37
CA GLY A 254 -5.91 24.76 2.55
C GLY A 254 -7.08 24.05 3.24
N SER A 255 -7.92 23.40 2.43
CA SER A 255 -9.11 22.70 2.88
C SER A 255 -9.45 21.50 1.99
N ASP A 256 -9.43 20.30 2.57
CA ASP A 256 -9.78 19.04 1.89
C ASP A 256 -11.28 18.92 1.58
N SER A 257 -12.10 19.86 2.06
CA SER A 257 -13.53 19.93 1.74
C SER A 257 -13.84 20.73 0.48
N LEU A 258 -12.83 21.19 -0.28
CA LEU A 258 -13.03 21.98 -1.50
C LEU A 258 -13.44 21.12 -2.70
N GLY A 259 -13.09 19.83 -2.70
CA GLY A 259 -13.39 18.89 -3.80
C GLY A 259 -12.35 18.91 -4.93
N TYR A 260 -11.23 19.60 -4.72
CA TYR A 260 -10.05 19.62 -5.59
C TYR A 260 -8.83 20.03 -4.75
N ASP A 261 -7.63 19.68 -5.22
CA ASP A 261 -6.38 19.88 -4.48
C ASP A 261 -5.63 21.11 -4.96
N ILE A 262 -5.75 21.44 -6.25
CA ILE A 262 -4.97 22.48 -6.92
C ILE A 262 -5.90 23.37 -7.75
N GLU A 263 -5.66 24.66 -7.70
CA GLU A 263 -6.25 25.64 -8.60
C GLU A 263 -5.16 26.16 -9.55
N MET A 264 -5.38 26.07 -10.85
CA MET A 264 -4.47 26.61 -11.86
C MET A 264 -5.20 27.62 -12.74
N THR A 265 -4.68 28.84 -12.83
CA THR A 265 -5.23 29.88 -13.73
C THR A 265 -4.24 30.11 -14.86
N LEU A 266 -4.67 29.88 -16.10
CA LEU A 266 -3.91 30.13 -17.31
C LEU A 266 -3.85 31.63 -17.64
N GLU A 267 -2.89 32.04 -18.48
CA GLU A 267 -2.70 33.44 -18.89
C GLU A 267 -3.96 34.02 -19.61
N ASN A 268 -4.69 33.17 -20.33
CA ASN A 268 -5.93 33.54 -21.01
C ASN A 268 -7.14 33.72 -20.04
N GLY A 269 -6.95 33.49 -18.74
CA GLY A 269 -7.97 33.61 -17.70
C GLY A 269 -8.81 32.36 -17.47
N GLU A 270 -8.54 31.24 -18.17
CA GLU A 270 -9.17 29.95 -17.88
C GLU A 270 -8.69 29.40 -16.53
N ARG A 271 -9.62 28.90 -15.73
CA ARG A 271 -9.33 28.31 -14.41
C ARG A 271 -9.56 26.81 -14.43
N TYR A 272 -8.55 26.05 -14.03
CA TYR A 272 -8.61 24.61 -13.88
C TYR A 272 -8.67 24.27 -12.40
N LEU A 273 -9.74 23.58 -12.00
CA LEU A 273 -9.88 22.95 -10.69
C LEU A 273 -9.38 21.52 -10.84
N ILE A 274 -8.28 21.19 -10.14
CA ILE A 274 -7.54 19.95 -10.36
C ILE A 274 -7.56 19.13 -9.07
N ASP A 275 -8.14 17.95 -9.14
CA ASP A 275 -8.03 16.91 -8.12
C ASP A 275 -6.93 15.92 -8.50
N VAL A 276 -6.09 15.55 -7.55
CA VAL A 276 -4.91 14.72 -7.79
C VAL A 276 -5.17 13.32 -7.28
N LYS A 277 -5.15 12.35 -8.19
CA LYS A 277 -5.21 10.94 -7.84
C LYS A 277 -3.83 10.33 -8.02
N SER A 278 -3.25 9.83 -6.94
CA SER A 278 -1.88 9.30 -6.94
C SER A 278 -1.81 7.81 -6.61
N THR A 279 -0.87 7.08 -7.22
CA THR A 279 -0.58 5.67 -6.92
C THR A 279 0.85 5.32 -7.28
N THR A 280 1.43 4.37 -6.56
CA THR A 280 2.73 3.76 -6.87
C THR A 280 2.62 2.70 -7.97
N GLY A 281 1.41 2.17 -8.24
CA GLY A 281 1.14 1.16 -9.27
C GLY A 281 0.70 1.75 -10.61
N THR A 282 0.20 0.92 -11.51
CA THR A 282 -0.30 1.36 -12.84
C THR A 282 -1.81 1.15 -13.00
N SER A 283 -2.55 1.12 -11.90
CA SER A 283 -4.00 0.88 -11.92
C SER A 283 -4.75 2.08 -12.52
N ASP A 284 -5.62 1.77 -13.49
CA ASP A 284 -6.59 2.69 -14.10
C ASP A 284 -7.75 3.04 -13.15
N MET A 285 -7.86 2.35 -12.00
CA MET A 285 -8.90 2.57 -11.01
C MET A 285 -8.48 3.61 -9.96
N PHE A 286 -9.40 4.49 -9.61
CA PHE A 286 -9.31 5.40 -8.47
C PHE A 286 -10.70 5.64 -7.86
N PHE A 287 -10.76 6.32 -6.72
CA PHE A 287 -12.01 6.67 -6.05
C PHE A 287 -12.25 8.16 -6.12
N LEU A 288 -13.50 8.57 -6.34
CA LEU A 288 -13.93 9.95 -6.41
C LEU A 288 -14.85 10.26 -5.23
N SER A 289 -14.56 11.25 -4.41
CA SER A 289 -15.47 11.63 -3.31
C SER A 289 -16.77 12.24 -3.85
N ALA A 290 -17.84 12.18 -3.04
CA ALA A 290 -19.11 12.82 -3.39
C ALA A 290 -18.94 14.34 -3.63
N ASN A 291 -17.99 14.96 -2.94
CA ASN A 291 -17.69 16.38 -3.08
C ASN A 291 -16.91 16.67 -4.37
N GLU A 292 -15.90 15.87 -4.70
CA GLU A 292 -15.18 15.95 -5.98
C GLU A 292 -16.12 15.79 -7.16
N HIS A 293 -17.00 14.79 -7.12
CA HIS A 293 -18.04 14.61 -8.14
C HIS A 293 -18.97 15.81 -8.24
N HIS A 294 -19.44 16.33 -7.10
CA HIS A 294 -20.33 17.48 -7.08
C HIS A 294 -19.68 18.73 -7.70
N VAL A 295 -18.42 19.02 -7.34
CA VAL A 295 -17.68 20.15 -7.89
C VAL A 295 -17.46 19.97 -9.38
N ALA A 296 -17.09 18.77 -9.82
CA ALA A 296 -16.92 18.48 -11.24
C ALA A 296 -18.20 18.72 -12.04
N GLU A 297 -19.37 18.31 -11.53
CA GLU A 297 -20.67 18.57 -12.16
C GLU A 297 -21.02 20.06 -12.21
N VAL A 298 -20.84 20.79 -11.09
CA VAL A 298 -21.18 22.22 -11.04
C VAL A 298 -20.28 23.05 -11.96
N THR A 299 -19.00 22.67 -12.09
CA THR A 299 -18.02 23.39 -12.93
C THR A 299 -18.40 23.38 -14.41
N LYS A 300 -19.16 22.39 -14.88
CA LYS A 300 -19.62 22.29 -16.29
C LYS A 300 -20.46 23.51 -16.72
N ASP A 301 -21.18 24.11 -15.78
CA ASP A 301 -22.05 25.27 -16.04
C ASP A 301 -21.34 26.62 -15.82
N VAL A 302 -20.06 26.62 -15.43
CA VAL A 302 -19.30 27.83 -15.15
C VAL A 302 -18.40 28.18 -16.34
N ALA A 303 -18.61 29.36 -16.92
CA ALA A 303 -17.81 29.82 -18.04
C ALA A 303 -16.33 30.00 -17.65
N ASN A 304 -15.43 29.53 -18.50
CA ASN A 304 -13.96 29.57 -18.33
C ASN A 304 -13.44 28.77 -17.12
N GLU A 305 -14.23 27.83 -16.59
CA GLU A 305 -13.76 26.88 -15.59
C GLU A 305 -13.82 25.46 -16.12
N SER A 306 -12.88 24.62 -15.69
CA SER A 306 -12.85 23.21 -16.05
C SER A 306 -12.35 22.38 -14.88
N TYR A 307 -12.98 21.24 -14.67
CA TYR A 307 -12.58 20.29 -13.64
C TYR A 307 -11.78 19.16 -14.27
N TYR A 308 -10.60 18.88 -13.72
CA TYR A 308 -9.74 17.81 -14.17
C TYR A 308 -9.33 16.91 -13.01
N ILE A 309 -9.19 15.63 -13.33
CA ILE A 309 -8.43 14.70 -12.50
C ILE A 309 -7.04 14.60 -13.09
N LEU A 310 -6.03 14.94 -12.29
CA LEU A 310 -4.64 14.71 -12.64
C LEU A 310 -4.19 13.38 -12.04
N ARG A 311 -4.13 12.36 -12.89
CA ARG A 311 -3.70 11.02 -12.48
C ARG A 311 -2.18 10.94 -12.48
N VAL A 312 -1.61 10.64 -11.32
CA VAL A 312 -0.19 10.33 -11.15
C VAL A 312 -0.04 8.84 -10.84
N SER A 313 0.48 8.06 -11.78
CA SER A 313 0.69 6.61 -11.64
C SER A 313 2.17 6.23 -11.69
N GLY A 314 2.54 5.07 -11.15
CA GLY A 314 3.94 4.67 -11.06
C GLY A 314 4.77 5.62 -10.18
N LEU A 315 4.14 6.29 -9.21
CA LEU A 315 4.77 7.32 -8.40
C LEU A 315 5.93 6.75 -7.58
N ASN A 316 7.12 7.28 -7.82
CA ASN A 316 8.30 7.01 -7.02
C ASN A 316 8.45 8.10 -5.97
N LYS A 317 8.39 7.70 -4.70
CA LYS A 317 8.47 8.59 -3.53
C LYS A 317 9.83 9.25 -3.32
N ASP A 318 10.91 8.62 -3.78
CA ASP A 318 12.27 9.09 -3.55
C ASP A 318 12.67 10.14 -4.60
N THR A 319 12.10 10.03 -5.80
CA THR A 319 12.41 10.92 -6.94
C THR A 319 11.27 11.86 -7.31
N LEU A 320 10.08 11.70 -6.70
CA LEU A 320 8.85 12.42 -7.04
C LEU A 320 8.43 12.27 -8.52
N THR A 321 8.80 11.16 -9.16
CA THR A 321 8.51 10.91 -10.58
C THR A 321 7.35 9.95 -10.77
N GLY A 322 6.55 10.12 -11.83
CA GLY A 322 5.50 9.19 -12.21
C GLY A 322 4.96 9.52 -13.60
N ASN A 323 4.04 8.69 -14.10
CA ASN A 323 3.29 8.98 -15.30
C ASN A 323 2.13 9.90 -14.95
N VAL A 324 1.95 10.96 -15.73
CA VAL A 324 0.89 11.94 -15.50
C VAL A 324 -0.11 11.91 -16.66
N GLN A 325 -1.39 11.84 -16.33
CA GLN A 325 -2.50 11.89 -17.29
C GLN A 325 -3.58 12.86 -16.80
N PHE A 326 -4.00 13.77 -17.67
CA PHE A 326 -5.23 14.55 -17.44
C PHE A 326 -6.43 13.70 -17.84
N VAL A 327 -7.46 13.72 -17.00
CA VAL A 327 -8.65 12.89 -17.14
C VAL A 327 -9.87 13.77 -16.89
N THR A 328 -10.87 13.72 -17.78
CA THR A 328 -12.20 14.32 -17.56
C THR A 328 -13.20 13.25 -17.12
N LEU A 329 -14.19 13.64 -16.32
CA LEU A 329 -15.20 12.67 -15.84
C LEU A 329 -16.10 12.15 -16.97
N ASP A 330 -16.46 12.99 -17.94
CA ASP A 330 -17.43 12.64 -18.97
C ASP A 330 -16.80 11.77 -20.07
N ASP A 331 -15.62 12.16 -20.54
CA ASP A 331 -15.01 11.55 -21.72
C ASP A 331 -14.14 10.35 -21.34
N ASP A 332 -13.37 10.46 -20.25
CA ASP A 332 -12.30 9.52 -19.95
C ASP A 332 -12.64 8.51 -18.84
N VAL A 333 -13.73 8.72 -18.09
CA VAL A 333 -14.02 7.92 -16.88
C VAL A 333 -15.33 7.14 -16.99
N GLU A 334 -15.29 5.87 -16.59
CA GLU A 334 -16.47 5.09 -16.23
C GLU A 334 -16.67 5.17 -14.72
N LEU A 335 -17.73 5.88 -14.30
CA LEU A 335 -18.06 6.05 -12.88
C LEU A 335 -19.13 5.04 -12.44
N HIS A 336 -18.79 4.22 -11.45
CA HIS A 336 -19.75 3.35 -10.78
C HIS A 336 -20.35 4.07 -9.57
N VAL A 337 -21.40 4.85 -9.83
CA VAL A 337 -22.03 5.82 -8.92
C VAL A 337 -22.38 5.25 -7.53
N ASN A 338 -22.73 3.96 -7.45
CA ASN A 338 -23.07 3.30 -6.17
C ASN A 338 -21.85 3.01 -5.27
N SER A 339 -20.63 3.13 -5.80
CA SER A 339 -19.39 2.74 -5.13
C SER A 339 -18.32 3.83 -5.12
N TYR A 340 -18.59 4.99 -5.74
CA TYR A 340 -17.61 6.08 -5.91
C TYR A 340 -16.31 5.64 -6.61
N ARG A 341 -16.33 4.47 -7.26
CA ARG A 341 -15.22 3.91 -8.03
C ARG A 341 -15.25 4.47 -9.44
N ALA A 342 -14.12 4.97 -9.88
CA ALA A 342 -13.88 5.47 -11.22
C ALA A 342 -12.80 4.61 -11.90
N LEU A 343 -13.01 4.30 -13.18
CA LEU A 343 -12.04 3.61 -14.03
C LEU A 343 -11.76 4.46 -15.26
N ILE A 344 -10.49 4.59 -15.64
CA ILE A 344 -10.12 5.21 -16.92
C ILE A 344 -10.58 4.28 -18.06
N LYS A 345 -11.32 4.82 -19.02
CA LYS A 345 -11.78 4.09 -20.21
C LYS A 345 -10.58 3.66 -21.04
N LYS A 346 -10.59 2.41 -21.51
CA LYS A 346 -9.59 1.92 -22.46
C LYS A 346 -10.09 2.23 -23.87
N HIS A 347 -9.41 3.16 -24.56
CA HIS A 347 -9.71 3.53 -25.94
C HIS A 347 -9.11 2.57 -26.95
#